data_AF-A0A2M9XMD4-F1
#
_entry.id   AF-A0A2M9XMD4-F1
#
_cell.length_a   1.000
_cell.length_b   1.000
_cell.length_c   1.000
_cell.angle_alpha   90.00
_cell.angle_beta   90.00
_cell.angle_gamma   90.00
#
_symmetry.space_group_name_H-M   'P 1'
#
loop_
_entity.id
_entity.type
_entity.pdbx_description
1 polymer ?
#
loop_
_entity_poly.entity_id
_entity_poly.type
_entity_poly.pdbx_seq_one_letter_code
_entity_poly.pdbx_strand_id
1 'polypeptide(L)'
;MKRIVLILFFCTIVPQLWGGDRLVLKPNSPLYLFPDKKSEILRRLGFGEVVQSKNEKQNDRNFRFVSDSSGLSGWAETAVLFDMEERGAYKVILRSIDRMLYSTNTGLTELESVYQYLSSLEENGIYHGEEYLYLKIRRAVVLVRILEILQEGESKRKESKLSDYLSKNPGEIIPGERGKPARINPEVFWKIGEEFKDKGPGDFAAFLGVKHTPETNCKRDVFCFLNDERKRRIRYLQLNPNGNYASVFANQISKKLETWTKDSETIPCGKTESKKEIYESFRKDLQSLPYRYGKKYHNFLKLIQKECLQ
;
A
#
# COMPACT_ATOMS: atom_id res chain seq x y z
N MET A 1 27.96 48.91 50.01
CA MET A 1 26.58 48.38 50.18
C MET A 1 26.22 47.57 48.94
N LYS A 2 26.17 46.24 49.06
CA LYS A 2 25.93 45.30 47.95
C LYS A 2 24.42 45.24 47.67
N ARG A 3 24.01 45.55 46.43
CA ARG A 3 22.62 45.36 45.97
C ARG A 3 22.44 43.91 45.54
N ILE A 4 21.62 43.17 46.30
CA ILE A 4 21.18 41.82 45.95
C ILE A 4 20.00 42.00 44.98
N VAL A 5 20.19 41.59 43.73
CA VAL A 5 19.12 41.49 42.74
C VAL A 5 18.42 40.14 42.97
N LEU A 6 17.19 40.19 43.46
CA LEU A 6 16.32 39.05 43.64
C LEU A 6 15.69 38.71 42.27
N ILE A 7 16.27 37.75 41.56
CA ILE A 7 15.69 37.20 40.34
C ILE A 7 14.59 36.23 40.77
N LEU A 8 13.34 36.68 40.68
CA LEU A 8 12.15 35.84 40.78
C LEU A 8 12.09 34.93 39.55
N PHE A 9 12.57 33.69 39.70
CA PHE A 9 12.24 32.61 38.79
C PHE A 9 10.75 32.27 38.97
N PHE A 10 9.90 32.83 38.10
CA PHE A 10 8.57 32.28 37.86
C PHE A 10 8.75 30.95 37.12
N CYS A 11 8.95 29.86 37.86
CA CYS A 11 8.66 28.53 37.36
C CYS A 11 7.14 28.45 37.18
N THR A 12 6.65 28.78 35.98
CA THR A 12 5.36 28.30 35.52
C THR A 12 5.48 26.78 35.38
N ILE A 13 5.18 26.09 36.47
CA ILE A 13 4.87 24.67 36.46
C ILE A 13 3.61 24.57 35.60
N VAL A 14 3.78 24.38 34.29
CA VAL A 14 2.71 23.82 33.46
C VAL A 14 2.47 22.45 34.07
N PRO A 15 1.28 22.15 34.64
CA PRO A 15 0.98 20.79 35.03
C PRO A 15 1.02 20.00 33.74
N GLN A 16 2.03 19.17 33.61
CA GLN A 16 2.12 18.17 32.55
C GLN A 16 0.87 17.30 32.72
N LEU A 17 -0.16 17.61 31.94
CA LEU A 17 -1.38 16.82 31.83
C LEU A 17 -0.96 15.49 31.23
N TRP A 18 -0.71 14.50 32.09
CA TRP A 18 -0.39 13.13 31.69
C TRP A 18 -1.63 12.42 31.13
N GLY A 19 -2.17 12.93 30.03
CA GLY A 19 -3.28 12.36 29.29
C GLY A 19 -2.94 12.40 27.81
N GLY A 20 -2.02 11.53 27.37
CA GLY A 20 -1.53 11.52 25.99
C GLY A 20 -2.62 11.16 24.97
N ASP A 21 -2.44 11.65 23.75
CA ASP A 21 -3.25 11.32 22.58
C ASP A 21 -3.08 9.83 22.24
N ARG A 22 -4.20 9.13 22.04
CA ARG A 22 -4.23 7.70 21.72
C ARG A 22 -4.95 7.45 20.42
N LEU A 23 -4.40 6.54 19.62
CA LEU A 23 -4.96 6.12 18.35
C LEU A 23 -5.79 4.86 18.51
N VAL A 24 -6.99 4.84 17.95
CA VAL A 24 -7.84 3.64 17.92
C VAL A 24 -7.38 2.70 16.80
N LEU A 25 -6.92 1.49 17.12
CA LEU A 25 -6.39 0.53 16.15
C LEU A 25 -7.38 -0.57 15.72
N LYS A 26 -8.62 -0.53 16.23
CA LYS A 26 -9.66 -1.47 15.85
C LYS A 26 -10.92 -0.69 15.42
N PRO A 27 -11.39 -0.83 14.18
CA PRO A 27 -12.59 -0.15 13.71
C PRO A 27 -13.82 -0.64 14.50
N ASN A 28 -14.84 0.23 14.55
CA ASN A 28 -16.11 -0.04 15.24
C ASN A 28 -15.94 -0.33 16.76
N SER A 29 -14.85 0.14 17.37
CA SER A 29 -14.56 -0.09 18.79
C SER A 29 -15.56 0.65 19.67
N PRO A 30 -16.24 -0.03 20.61
CA PRO A 30 -17.23 0.60 21.46
C PRO A 30 -16.59 1.59 22.47
N LEU A 31 -17.21 2.75 22.58
CA LEU A 31 -17.06 3.69 23.69
C LEU A 31 -18.23 3.46 24.64
N TYR A 32 -17.95 2.92 25.81
CA TYR A 32 -18.95 2.52 26.80
C TYR A 32 -19.25 3.62 27.81
N LEU A 33 -20.45 3.60 28.40
CA LEU A 33 -20.81 4.48 29.52
C LEU A 33 -20.05 4.12 30.81
N PHE A 34 -19.83 2.83 31.07
CA PHE A 34 -19.08 2.29 32.21
C PHE A 34 -17.95 1.35 31.74
N PRO A 35 -16.91 1.07 32.54
CA PRO A 35 -15.83 0.14 32.19
C PRO A 35 -16.29 -1.33 32.24
N ASP A 36 -17.31 -1.67 31.47
CA ASP A 36 -17.88 -3.01 31.35
C ASP A 36 -18.32 -3.25 29.89
N LYS A 37 -17.98 -4.42 29.34
CA LYS A 37 -18.40 -4.82 27.98
C LYS A 37 -19.92 -4.98 27.83
N LYS A 38 -20.64 -5.15 28.95
CA LYS A 38 -22.11 -5.20 28.98
C LYS A 38 -22.75 -3.81 29.11
N SER A 39 -21.97 -2.76 29.33
CA SER A 39 -22.46 -1.40 29.44
C SER A 39 -23.06 -0.93 28.12
N GLU A 40 -23.95 0.06 28.21
CA GLU A 40 -24.43 0.81 27.06
C GLU A 40 -23.27 1.40 26.25
N ILE A 41 -23.38 1.31 24.93
CA ILE A 41 -22.42 1.82 23.97
C ILE A 41 -22.88 3.23 23.58
N LEU A 42 -22.12 4.24 23.99
CA LEU A 42 -22.36 5.64 23.64
C LEU A 42 -22.11 5.89 22.16
N ARG A 43 -21.02 5.31 21.63
CA ARG A 43 -20.61 5.45 20.23
C ARG A 43 -19.67 4.32 19.83
N ARG A 44 -19.48 4.14 18.52
CA ARG A 44 -18.39 3.33 17.97
C ARG A 44 -17.31 4.23 17.39
N LEU A 45 -16.07 4.01 17.81
CA LEU A 45 -14.88 4.71 17.37
C LEU A 45 -14.35 4.10 16.06
N GLY A 46 -13.87 4.97 15.18
CA GLY A 46 -13.25 4.59 13.90
C GLY A 46 -11.81 4.12 14.08
N PHE A 47 -11.29 3.36 13.12
CA PHE A 47 -9.85 3.13 13.02
C PHE A 47 -9.13 4.45 12.77
N GLY A 48 -8.03 4.68 13.48
CA GLY A 48 -7.22 5.89 13.34
C GLY A 48 -7.82 7.13 14.01
N GLU A 49 -8.93 6.98 14.73
CA GLU A 49 -9.50 8.06 15.52
C GLU A 49 -8.57 8.37 16.70
N VAL A 50 -8.30 9.67 16.91
CA VAL A 50 -7.50 10.14 18.05
C VAL A 50 -8.43 10.44 19.22
N VAL A 51 -8.13 9.84 20.36
CA VAL A 51 -8.86 10.04 21.62
C VAL A 51 -7.91 10.47 22.72
N GLN A 52 -8.36 11.38 23.58
CA GLN A 52 -7.56 11.90 24.67
C GLN A 52 -7.80 11.10 25.94
N SER A 53 -6.74 10.56 26.55
CA SER A 53 -6.85 9.88 27.83
C SER A 53 -7.14 10.89 28.93
N LYS A 54 -8.25 10.73 29.66
CA LYS A 54 -8.57 11.58 30.81
C LYS A 54 -7.97 11.00 32.09
N ASN A 55 -7.38 11.87 32.91
CA ASN A 55 -6.71 11.54 34.17
C ASN A 55 -7.69 11.15 35.27
N GLU A 56 -8.40 10.03 35.10
CA GLU A 56 -9.09 9.38 36.20
C GLU A 56 -8.20 8.32 36.82
N LYS A 57 -8.23 8.22 38.16
CA LYS A 57 -7.53 7.19 38.93
C LYS A 57 -7.96 5.81 38.40
N GLN A 58 -7.12 5.22 37.55
CA GLN A 58 -7.40 3.98 36.83
C GLN A 58 -7.49 2.82 37.82
N ASN A 59 -8.71 2.35 38.10
CA ASN A 59 -8.94 1.14 38.89
C ASN A 59 -9.07 -0.12 38.01
N ASP A 60 -9.37 0.03 36.71
CA ASP A 60 -9.47 -1.09 35.77
C ASP A 60 -8.32 -1.07 34.75
N ARG A 61 -7.55 -2.16 34.68
CA ARG A 61 -6.43 -2.30 33.73
C ARG A 61 -6.90 -2.47 32.29
N ASN A 62 -8.13 -2.95 32.10
CA ASN A 62 -8.66 -3.34 30.79
C ASN A 62 -9.37 -2.19 30.08
N PHE A 63 -9.76 -1.13 30.81
CA PHE A 63 -10.46 0.03 30.25
C PHE A 63 -9.72 1.33 30.55
N ARG A 64 -9.87 2.29 29.64
CA ARG A 64 -9.41 3.67 29.84
C ARG A 64 -10.55 4.63 29.59
N PHE A 65 -10.66 5.63 30.45
CA PHE A 65 -11.55 6.75 30.22
C PHE A 65 -10.92 7.71 29.20
N VAL A 66 -11.62 7.91 28.09
CA VAL A 66 -11.14 8.71 26.96
C VAL A 66 -12.21 9.69 26.49
N SER A 67 -11.77 10.73 25.78
CA SER A 67 -12.65 11.69 25.12
C SER A 67 -12.35 11.73 23.63
N ASP A 68 -13.39 11.73 22.80
CA ASP A 68 -13.25 11.98 21.37
C ASP A 68 -13.07 13.49 21.06
N SER A 69 -12.85 13.80 19.78
CA SER A 69 -12.69 15.17 19.28
C SER A 69 -13.93 16.05 19.41
N SER A 70 -15.11 15.46 19.62
CA SER A 70 -16.36 16.17 19.89
C SER A 70 -16.58 16.47 21.38
N GLY A 71 -15.69 15.95 22.25
CA GLY A 71 -15.79 16.08 23.70
C GLY A 71 -16.62 14.98 24.38
N LEU A 72 -17.19 14.03 23.61
CA LEU A 72 -17.90 12.89 24.17
C LEU A 72 -16.91 11.98 24.89
N SER A 73 -17.16 11.72 26.16
CA SER A 73 -16.27 10.93 27.02
C SER A 73 -16.92 9.62 27.42
N GLY A 74 -16.10 8.57 27.52
CA GLY A 74 -16.54 7.23 27.90
C GLY A 74 -15.36 6.29 28.10
N TRP A 75 -15.65 5.01 28.30
CA TRP A 75 -14.67 3.97 28.55
C TRP A 75 -14.39 3.18 27.27
N ALA A 76 -13.12 3.04 26.90
CA ALA A 76 -12.69 2.21 25.78
C ALA A 76 -11.72 1.13 26.28
N GLU A 77 -11.73 -0.04 25.64
CA GLU A 77 -10.81 -1.12 26.00
C GLU A 77 -9.34 -0.68 25.76
N THR A 78 -8.47 -0.85 26.74
CA THR A 78 -7.04 -0.50 26.64
C THR A 78 -6.40 -1.19 25.42
N ALA A 79 -6.81 -2.42 25.11
CA ALA A 79 -6.23 -3.22 24.02
C ALA A 79 -6.50 -2.65 22.61
N VAL A 80 -7.48 -1.75 22.45
CA VAL A 80 -7.77 -1.11 21.15
C VAL A 80 -7.12 0.25 21.00
N LEU A 81 -6.52 0.78 22.07
CA LEU A 81 -5.91 2.10 22.12
C LEU A 81 -4.40 1.98 22.07
N PHE A 82 -3.78 2.74 21.18
CA PHE A 82 -2.34 2.79 21.02
C PHE A 82 -1.82 4.18 21.36
N ASP A 83 -0.66 4.23 22.01
CA ASP A 83 -0.06 5.50 22.42
C ASP A 83 0.68 6.14 21.25
N MET A 84 0.26 7.34 20.82
CA MET A 84 0.83 7.95 19.62
C MET A 84 2.28 8.41 19.81
N GLU A 85 2.70 8.66 21.06
CA GLU A 85 4.07 9.07 21.38
C GLU A 85 5.05 7.88 21.46
N GLU A 86 4.55 6.65 21.35
CA GLU A 86 5.39 5.45 21.40
C GLU A 86 6.24 5.31 20.13
N ARG A 87 7.56 5.21 20.31
CA ARG A 87 8.51 5.00 19.20
C ARG A 87 8.14 3.74 18.42
N GLY A 88 8.01 3.87 17.09
CA GLY A 88 7.66 2.75 16.22
C GLY A 88 6.15 2.54 16.04
N ALA A 89 5.33 3.54 16.41
CA ALA A 89 3.89 3.60 16.16
C ALA A 89 3.48 3.10 14.76
N TYR A 90 4.21 3.52 13.73
CA TYR A 90 3.92 3.12 12.35
C TYR A 90 3.92 1.60 12.16
N LYS A 91 4.83 0.84 12.79
CA LYS A 91 4.91 -0.62 12.64
C LYS A 91 3.68 -1.30 13.23
N VAL A 92 3.20 -0.78 14.36
CA VAL A 92 2.01 -1.30 15.03
C VAL A 92 0.78 -1.02 14.17
N ILE A 93 0.67 0.20 13.62
CA ILE A 93 -0.41 0.60 12.71
C ILE A 93 -0.40 -0.27 11.45
N LEU A 94 0.76 -0.41 10.78
CA LEU A 94 0.91 -1.27 9.61
C LEU A 94 0.51 -2.72 9.92
N ARG A 95 0.94 -3.27 11.05
CA ARG A 95 0.56 -4.63 11.46
C ARG A 95 -0.94 -4.77 11.69
N SER A 96 -1.58 -3.75 12.29
CA SER A 96 -3.04 -3.74 12.47
C SER A 96 -3.78 -3.66 11.14
N ILE A 97 -3.30 -2.85 10.20
CA ILE A 97 -3.83 -2.76 8.83
C ILE A 97 -3.67 -4.10 8.10
N ASP A 98 -2.47 -4.69 8.12
CA ASP A 98 -2.19 -5.97 7.47
C ASP A 98 -3.08 -7.09 8.05
N ARG A 99 -3.28 -7.14 9.37
CA ARG A 99 -4.21 -8.09 9.99
C ARG A 99 -5.64 -7.93 9.46
N MET A 100 -6.10 -6.71 9.25
CA MET A 100 -7.43 -6.47 8.70
C MET A 100 -7.51 -6.82 7.21
N LEU A 101 -6.50 -6.48 6.42
CA LEU A 101 -6.42 -6.78 4.99
C LEU A 101 -6.48 -8.29 4.69
N TYR A 102 -5.84 -9.11 5.51
CA TYR A 102 -5.71 -10.55 5.30
C TYR A 102 -6.67 -11.39 6.15
N SER A 103 -7.53 -10.77 6.96
CA SER A 103 -8.56 -11.49 7.72
C SER A 103 -9.83 -11.67 6.89
N THR A 104 -10.42 -12.87 6.96
CA THR A 104 -11.73 -13.17 6.39
C THR A 104 -12.89 -12.48 7.10
N ASN A 105 -12.65 -11.99 8.32
CA ASN A 105 -13.69 -11.42 9.19
C ASN A 105 -13.78 -9.89 9.07
N THR A 106 -12.90 -9.27 8.28
CA THR A 106 -12.92 -7.83 8.05
C THR A 106 -13.90 -7.49 6.94
N GLY A 107 -14.96 -6.74 7.27
CA GLY A 107 -15.97 -6.30 6.32
C GLY A 107 -15.59 -5.01 5.58
N LEU A 108 -16.49 -4.60 4.68
CA LEU A 108 -16.35 -3.37 3.90
C LEU A 108 -16.25 -2.13 4.82
N THR A 109 -17.11 -2.02 5.84
CA THR A 109 -17.16 -0.85 6.73
C THR A 109 -15.85 -0.66 7.49
N GLU A 110 -15.24 -1.75 7.97
CA GLU A 110 -13.95 -1.71 8.65
C GLU A 110 -12.84 -1.20 7.72
N LEU A 111 -12.79 -1.71 6.48
CA LEU A 111 -11.81 -1.28 5.48
C LEU A 111 -12.04 0.16 5.04
N GLU A 112 -13.30 0.62 4.93
CA GLU A 112 -13.64 2.01 4.65
C GLU A 112 -13.10 2.94 5.74
N SER A 113 -13.19 2.56 7.02
CA SER A 113 -12.62 3.33 8.12
C SER A 113 -11.09 3.40 8.03
N VAL A 114 -10.42 2.30 7.69
CA VAL A 114 -8.95 2.29 7.48
C VAL A 114 -8.57 3.16 6.28
N TYR A 115 -9.32 3.08 5.19
CA TYR A 115 -9.08 3.86 3.98
C TYR A 115 -9.21 5.37 4.25
N GLN A 116 -10.24 5.78 5.01
CA GLN A 116 -10.44 7.16 5.40
C GLN A 116 -9.27 7.68 6.25
N TYR A 117 -8.87 6.93 7.27
CA TYR A 117 -7.71 7.28 8.09
C TYR A 117 -6.44 7.46 7.24
N LEU A 118 -6.12 6.48 6.39
CA LEU A 118 -4.93 6.55 5.54
C LEU A 118 -5.00 7.65 4.49
N SER A 119 -6.21 8.07 4.08
CA SER A 119 -6.41 9.17 3.13
C SER A 119 -6.30 10.55 3.78
N SER A 120 -6.51 10.65 5.10
CA SER A 120 -6.29 11.89 5.86
C SER A 120 -4.86 12.06 6.36
N LEU A 121 -3.98 11.07 6.15
CA LEU A 121 -2.59 11.17 6.58
C LEU A 121 -1.82 12.14 5.68
N GLU A 122 -1.27 13.16 6.32
CA GLU A 122 -0.26 14.04 5.74
C GLU A 122 1.11 13.72 6.33
N GLU A 123 2.16 14.06 5.60
CA GLU A 123 3.51 13.99 6.15
C GLU A 123 3.63 15.02 7.27
N ASN A 124 3.94 14.56 8.48
CA ASN A 124 3.94 15.39 9.68
C ASN A 124 5.02 14.91 10.66
N GLY A 125 5.04 15.49 11.87
CA GLY A 125 5.99 15.09 12.91
C GLY A 125 5.84 13.64 13.41
N ILE A 126 4.69 13.00 13.16
CA ILE A 126 4.36 11.64 13.63
C ILE A 126 4.76 10.60 12.58
N TYR A 127 4.47 10.83 11.30
CA TYR A 127 4.87 9.98 10.18
C TYR A 127 5.67 10.79 9.16
N HIS A 128 6.91 10.39 8.92
CA HIS A 128 7.81 11.08 8.00
C HIS A 128 8.63 10.09 7.16
N GLY A 129 9.07 10.53 5.98
CA GLY A 129 9.96 9.73 5.12
C GLY A 129 9.38 8.38 4.74
N GLU A 130 10.16 7.30 4.90
CA GLU A 130 9.74 5.95 4.47
C GLU A 130 8.50 5.42 5.19
N GLU A 131 8.29 5.81 6.44
CA GLU A 131 7.12 5.37 7.23
C GLU A 131 5.82 5.89 6.63
N TYR A 132 5.81 7.18 6.29
CA TYR A 132 4.70 7.82 5.60
C TYR A 132 4.45 7.17 4.22
N LEU A 133 5.51 6.88 3.47
CA LEU A 133 5.40 6.22 2.17
C LEU A 133 4.79 4.83 2.26
N TYR A 134 5.16 4.02 3.26
CA TYR A 134 4.54 2.72 3.47
C TYR A 134 3.04 2.85 3.75
N LEU A 135 2.63 3.80 4.59
CA LEU A 135 1.22 4.05 4.88
C LEU A 135 0.45 4.51 3.62
N LYS A 136 1.06 5.39 2.81
CA LYS A 136 0.51 5.84 1.52
C LYS A 136 0.34 4.68 0.54
N ILE A 137 1.30 3.77 0.44
CA ILE A 137 1.18 2.56 -0.39
C ILE A 137 0.06 1.65 0.15
N ARG A 138 -0.04 1.49 1.48
CA ARG A 138 -1.12 0.68 2.09
C ARG A 138 -2.51 1.23 1.84
N ARG A 139 -2.67 2.55 1.74
CA ARG A 139 -3.94 3.17 1.33
C ARG A 139 -4.44 2.58 0.00
N ALA A 140 -3.58 2.48 -1.00
CA ALA A 140 -3.92 1.92 -2.30
C ALA A 140 -4.19 0.40 -2.22
N VAL A 141 -3.48 -0.34 -1.37
CA VAL A 141 -3.75 -1.77 -1.12
C VAL A 141 -5.12 -1.98 -0.46
N VAL A 142 -5.51 -1.13 0.49
CA VAL A 142 -6.84 -1.15 1.10
C VAL A 142 -7.90 -0.86 0.05
N LEU A 143 -7.68 0.12 -0.84
CA LEU A 143 -8.59 0.43 -1.94
C LEU A 143 -8.79 -0.76 -2.88
N VAL A 144 -7.72 -1.50 -3.22
CA VAL A 144 -7.82 -2.75 -3.99
C VAL A 144 -8.79 -3.73 -3.31
N ARG A 145 -8.64 -3.95 -2.00
CA ARG A 145 -9.49 -4.90 -1.27
C ARG A 145 -10.95 -4.44 -1.19
N ILE A 146 -11.19 -3.14 -1.02
CA ILE A 146 -12.54 -2.57 -1.07
C ILE A 146 -13.17 -2.81 -2.45
N LEU A 147 -12.43 -2.58 -3.54
CA LEU A 147 -12.92 -2.82 -4.90
C LEU A 147 -13.25 -4.29 -5.13
N GLU A 148 -12.47 -5.23 -4.61
CA GLU A 148 -12.79 -6.66 -4.66
C GLU A 148 -14.14 -6.94 -3.97
N ILE A 149 -14.31 -6.52 -2.71
CA ILE A 149 -15.53 -6.77 -1.92
C ILE A 149 -16.78 -6.13 -2.55
N LEU A 150 -16.65 -4.93 -3.12
CA LEU A 150 -17.75 -4.24 -3.80
C LEU A 150 -18.21 -4.95 -5.07
N GLN A 151 -17.34 -5.75 -5.67
CA GLN A 151 -17.62 -6.46 -6.93
C GLN A 151 -17.87 -7.97 -6.71
N GLU A 152 -17.80 -8.43 -5.46
CA GLU A 152 -18.19 -9.78 -5.04
C GLU A 152 -19.71 -9.90 -4.93
N GLY A 153 -20.31 -10.67 -5.83
CA GLY A 153 -21.75 -10.95 -5.88
C GLY A 153 -22.59 -9.76 -6.37
N GLU A 154 -23.89 -10.01 -6.59
CA GLU A 154 -24.82 -8.98 -7.06
C GLU A 154 -25.45 -8.23 -5.89
N SER A 155 -25.27 -6.92 -5.83
CA SER A 155 -25.87 -6.07 -4.80
C SER A 155 -25.96 -4.61 -5.25
N LYS A 156 -27.20 -4.11 -5.42
CA LYS A 156 -27.45 -2.70 -5.79
C LYS A 156 -26.77 -1.70 -4.86
N ARG A 157 -26.68 -2.02 -3.55
CA ARG A 157 -25.98 -1.18 -2.57
C ARG A 157 -24.47 -1.12 -2.85
N LYS A 158 -23.86 -2.26 -3.18
CA LYS A 158 -22.43 -2.31 -3.54
C LYS A 158 -22.16 -1.60 -4.86
N GLU A 159 -23.05 -1.75 -5.85
CA GLU A 159 -22.97 -1.03 -7.13
C GLU A 159 -22.99 0.49 -6.95
N SER A 160 -23.91 1.00 -6.14
CA SER A 160 -23.97 2.43 -5.80
C SER A 160 -22.67 2.89 -5.14
N LYS A 161 -22.16 2.14 -4.15
CA LYS A 161 -20.89 2.46 -3.50
C LYS A 161 -19.70 2.41 -4.46
N LEU A 162 -19.67 1.46 -5.39
CA LEU A 162 -18.63 1.37 -6.41
C LEU A 162 -18.64 2.63 -7.29
N SER A 163 -19.82 3.11 -7.69
CA SER A 163 -19.96 4.37 -8.42
C SER A 163 -19.40 5.57 -7.63
N ASP A 164 -19.66 5.63 -6.32
CA ASP A 164 -19.08 6.65 -5.44
C ASP A 164 -17.55 6.59 -5.39
N TYR A 165 -16.97 5.38 -5.33
CA TYR A 165 -15.52 5.22 -5.36
C TYR A 165 -14.90 5.65 -6.68
N LEU A 166 -15.52 5.29 -7.80
CA LEU A 166 -15.09 5.67 -9.14
C LEU A 166 -15.10 7.20 -9.34
N SER A 167 -16.13 7.88 -8.82
CA SER A 167 -16.24 9.35 -8.92
C SER A 167 -15.28 10.10 -8.00
N LYS A 168 -15.03 9.59 -6.78
CA LYS A 168 -14.17 10.26 -5.78
C LYS A 168 -12.66 10.06 -6.00
N ASN A 169 -12.26 9.04 -6.76
CA ASN A 169 -10.84 8.69 -6.95
C ASN A 169 -10.47 8.64 -8.44
N PRO A 170 -10.69 9.74 -9.20
CA PRO A 170 -10.38 9.76 -10.63
C PRO A 170 -8.88 9.56 -10.83
N GLY A 171 -8.52 8.67 -11.75
CA GLY A 171 -7.13 8.36 -12.09
C GLY A 171 -6.46 7.31 -11.20
N GLU A 172 -7.01 7.03 -10.01
CA GLU A 172 -6.54 5.91 -9.17
C GLU A 172 -7.25 4.59 -9.48
N ILE A 173 -8.47 4.66 -10.02
CA ILE A 173 -9.27 3.49 -10.37
C ILE A 173 -9.48 3.49 -11.88
N ILE A 174 -9.20 2.36 -12.52
CA ILE A 174 -9.58 2.09 -13.91
C ILE A 174 -10.99 1.49 -13.87
N PRO A 175 -12.01 2.17 -14.43
CA PRO A 175 -13.35 1.63 -14.51
C PRO A 175 -13.36 0.30 -15.26
N GLY A 176 -14.23 -0.62 -14.83
CA GLY A 176 -14.46 -1.86 -15.55
C GLY A 176 -15.21 -1.60 -16.85
N GLU A 177 -14.70 -2.12 -17.97
CA GLU A 177 -15.44 -2.16 -19.23
C GLU A 177 -16.20 -3.48 -19.33
N ARG A 178 -17.47 -3.43 -19.80
CA ARG A 178 -18.37 -4.56 -20.16
C ARG A 178 -17.87 -5.94 -19.68
N GLY A 179 -18.32 -6.36 -18.50
CA GLY A 179 -18.04 -7.69 -17.93
C GLY A 179 -16.68 -7.82 -17.24
N LYS A 180 -15.84 -6.78 -17.21
CA LYS A 180 -14.59 -6.76 -16.43
C LYS A 180 -14.78 -5.94 -15.15
N PRO A 181 -14.18 -6.37 -14.03
CA PRO A 181 -14.20 -5.58 -12.81
C PRO A 181 -13.35 -4.31 -12.95
N ALA A 182 -13.78 -3.25 -12.27
CA ALA A 182 -12.95 -2.09 -11.97
C ALA A 182 -11.75 -2.52 -11.12
N ARG A 183 -10.62 -1.85 -11.33
CA ARG A 183 -9.35 -2.19 -10.69
C ARG A 183 -8.56 -0.94 -10.36
N ILE A 184 -7.64 -1.04 -9.42
CA ILE A 184 -6.66 0.01 -9.18
C ILE A 184 -5.84 0.27 -10.46
N ASN A 185 -5.56 1.53 -10.74
CA ASN A 185 -4.60 1.93 -11.76
C ASN A 185 -3.19 1.56 -11.30
N PRO A 186 -2.46 0.69 -12.01
CA PRO A 186 -1.11 0.29 -11.62
C PRO A 186 -0.13 1.46 -11.54
N GLU A 187 -0.39 2.55 -12.27
CA GLU A 187 0.44 3.75 -12.22
C GLU A 187 0.45 4.43 -10.84
N VAL A 188 -0.55 4.17 -9.98
CA VAL A 188 -0.51 4.60 -8.57
C VAL A 188 0.72 4.03 -7.87
N PHE A 189 1.06 2.77 -8.16
CA PHE A 189 2.22 2.11 -7.58
C PHE A 189 3.51 2.43 -8.35
N TRP A 190 3.45 2.47 -9.69
CA TRP A 190 4.64 2.75 -10.50
C TRP A 190 5.22 4.13 -10.24
N LYS A 191 4.38 5.16 -10.10
CA LYS A 191 4.86 6.52 -9.77
C LYS A 191 5.66 6.54 -8.47
N ILE A 192 5.18 5.85 -7.43
CA ILE A 192 5.91 5.74 -6.15
C ILE A 192 7.21 4.96 -6.33
N GLY A 193 7.19 3.84 -7.07
CA GLY A 193 8.39 3.05 -7.37
C GLY A 193 9.44 3.84 -8.18
N GLU A 194 9.01 4.76 -9.03
CA GLU A 194 9.87 5.62 -9.84
C GLU A 194 10.45 6.80 -9.07
N GLU A 195 9.67 7.37 -8.14
CA GLU A 195 10.11 8.47 -7.28
C GLU A 195 11.10 7.98 -6.21
N PHE A 196 10.91 6.76 -5.69
CA PHE A 196 11.68 6.19 -4.59
C PHE A 196 12.50 4.95 -4.98
N LYS A 197 13.22 5.02 -6.11
CA LYS A 197 14.07 3.94 -6.62
C LYS A 197 15.08 3.43 -5.59
N ASP A 198 15.30 2.12 -5.58
CA ASP A 198 16.23 1.41 -4.69
C ASP A 198 15.99 1.67 -3.18
N LYS A 199 14.80 2.16 -2.80
CA LYS A 199 14.37 2.30 -1.40
C LYS A 199 13.36 1.21 -1.04
N GLY A 200 13.29 0.86 0.24
CA GLY A 200 12.33 -0.13 0.76
C GLY A 200 10.87 0.09 0.31
N PRO A 201 10.29 1.30 0.49
CA PRO A 201 8.92 1.56 0.03
C PRO A 201 8.79 1.57 -1.50
N GLY A 202 9.80 2.04 -2.24
CA GLY A 202 9.78 2.04 -3.71
C GLY A 202 9.88 0.65 -4.32
N ASP A 203 10.68 -0.24 -3.73
CA ASP A 203 10.72 -1.67 -4.07
C ASP A 203 9.34 -2.31 -3.88
N PHE A 204 8.74 -2.09 -2.70
CA PHE A 204 7.42 -2.63 -2.40
C PHE A 204 6.32 -2.08 -3.34
N ALA A 205 6.35 -0.77 -3.64
CA ALA A 205 5.45 -0.16 -4.60
C ALA A 205 5.65 -0.74 -6.01
N ALA A 206 6.88 -0.83 -6.51
CA ALA A 206 7.16 -1.40 -7.82
C ALA A 206 6.70 -2.87 -7.93
N PHE A 207 6.86 -3.66 -6.85
CA PHE A 207 6.31 -5.02 -6.77
C PHE A 207 4.78 -5.02 -6.95
N LEU A 208 4.06 -4.13 -6.25
CA LEU A 208 2.61 -3.97 -6.43
C LEU A 208 2.27 -3.49 -7.85
N GLY A 209 3.10 -2.63 -8.45
CA GLY A 209 3.02 -2.23 -9.85
C GLY A 209 3.03 -3.44 -10.79
N VAL A 210 3.99 -4.37 -10.63
CA VAL A 210 4.03 -5.62 -11.41
C VAL A 210 2.78 -6.48 -11.19
N LYS A 211 2.33 -6.60 -9.94
CA LYS A 211 1.18 -7.42 -9.54
C LYS A 211 -0.13 -6.92 -10.14
N HIS A 212 -0.33 -5.60 -10.13
CA HIS A 212 -1.59 -4.97 -10.58
C HIS A 212 -1.57 -4.60 -12.06
N THR A 213 -0.39 -4.53 -12.70
CA THR A 213 -0.30 -4.37 -14.15
C THR A 213 -0.86 -5.63 -14.82
N PRO A 214 -1.92 -5.50 -15.65
CA PRO A 214 -2.59 -6.64 -16.26
C PRO A 214 -1.65 -7.42 -17.17
N GLU A 215 -1.71 -8.74 -17.13
CA GLU A 215 -0.95 -9.57 -18.06
C GLU A 215 -1.60 -9.54 -19.45
N THR A 216 -0.81 -9.29 -20.48
CA THR A 216 -1.27 -9.42 -21.86
C THR A 216 -1.28 -10.89 -22.25
N ASN A 217 -2.39 -11.40 -22.77
CA ASN A 217 -2.44 -12.77 -23.32
C ASN A 217 -1.72 -12.81 -24.67
N CYS A 218 -0.41 -13.01 -24.63
CA CYS A 218 0.44 -13.04 -25.81
C CYS A 218 0.36 -14.36 -26.59
N LYS A 219 -0.40 -15.36 -26.13
CA LYS A 219 -0.42 -16.71 -26.69
C LYS A 219 1.01 -17.24 -26.90
N ARG A 220 1.50 -17.25 -28.14
CA ARG A 220 2.85 -17.68 -28.52
C ARG A 220 3.71 -16.54 -29.11
N ASP A 221 3.22 -15.32 -29.21
CA ASP A 221 3.92 -14.20 -29.85
C ASP A 221 5.06 -13.65 -28.98
N VAL A 222 6.31 -13.92 -29.39
CA VAL A 222 7.53 -13.50 -28.68
C VAL A 222 7.63 -11.99 -28.45
N PHE A 223 7.25 -11.16 -29.43
CA PHE A 223 7.37 -9.71 -29.29
C PHE A 223 6.27 -9.14 -28.40
N CYS A 224 5.07 -9.72 -28.41
CA CYS A 224 4.05 -9.38 -27.43
C CYS A 224 4.57 -9.59 -26.00
N PHE A 225 5.20 -10.74 -25.73
CA PHE A 225 5.75 -11.03 -24.40
C PHE A 225 6.88 -10.11 -24.01
N LEU A 226 7.85 -9.86 -24.91
CA LEU A 226 8.92 -8.90 -24.64
C LEU A 226 8.32 -7.53 -24.26
N ASN A 227 7.30 -7.07 -24.97
CA ASN A 227 6.63 -5.82 -24.68
C ASN A 227 5.82 -5.84 -23.35
N ASP A 228 5.17 -6.96 -23.00
CA ASP A 228 4.49 -7.13 -21.72
C ASP A 228 5.47 -7.08 -20.54
N GLU A 229 6.59 -7.79 -20.64
CA GLU A 229 7.62 -7.80 -19.59
C GLU A 229 8.28 -6.43 -19.42
N ARG A 230 8.47 -5.65 -20.50
CA ARG A 230 8.95 -4.25 -20.44
C ARG A 230 8.08 -3.40 -19.55
N LYS A 231 6.76 -3.49 -19.70
CA LYS A 231 5.79 -2.72 -18.91
C LYS A 231 5.68 -3.22 -17.46
N ARG A 232 6.28 -4.36 -17.14
CA ARG A 232 6.13 -5.07 -15.86
C ARG A 232 7.47 -5.38 -15.21
N ARG A 233 7.93 -6.63 -15.32
CA ARG A 233 9.09 -7.13 -14.56
C ARG A 233 10.40 -6.46 -14.96
N ILE A 234 10.58 -6.08 -16.22
CA ILE A 234 11.76 -5.33 -16.66
C ILE A 234 11.73 -3.91 -16.08
N ARG A 235 10.57 -3.20 -16.11
CA ARG A 235 10.41 -1.91 -15.42
C ARG A 235 10.79 -2.02 -13.94
N TYR A 236 10.33 -3.05 -13.23
CA TYR A 236 10.77 -3.30 -11.86
C TYR A 236 12.30 -3.45 -11.74
N LEU A 237 12.93 -4.27 -12.60
CA LEU A 237 14.37 -4.53 -12.55
C LEU A 237 15.21 -3.27 -12.83
N GLN A 238 14.69 -2.34 -13.63
CA GLN A 238 15.33 -1.05 -13.91
C GLN A 238 15.23 -0.10 -12.71
N LEU A 239 14.14 -0.16 -11.95
CA LEU A 239 13.91 0.72 -10.80
C LEU A 239 14.54 0.21 -9.50
N ASN A 240 14.53 -1.12 -9.31
CA ASN A 240 14.99 -1.76 -8.08
C ASN A 240 15.86 -2.99 -8.40
N PRO A 241 17.01 -2.82 -9.09
CA PRO A 241 17.89 -3.93 -9.43
C PRO A 241 18.40 -4.72 -8.22
N ASN A 242 18.47 -4.11 -7.05
CA ASN A 242 18.85 -4.75 -5.78
C ASN A 242 17.64 -5.06 -4.87
N GLY A 243 16.41 -4.87 -5.37
CA GLY A 243 15.18 -5.07 -4.61
C GLY A 243 14.91 -6.54 -4.27
N ASN A 244 14.02 -6.74 -3.31
CA ASN A 244 13.68 -8.05 -2.73
C ASN A 244 13.15 -9.05 -3.77
N TYR A 245 12.56 -8.57 -4.86
CA TYR A 245 11.94 -9.40 -5.90
C TYR A 245 12.78 -9.49 -7.19
N ALA A 246 13.93 -8.82 -7.27
CA ALA A 246 14.72 -8.72 -8.50
C ALA A 246 15.18 -10.10 -9.02
N SER A 247 15.72 -10.95 -8.14
CA SER A 247 16.14 -12.30 -8.53
C SER A 247 14.96 -13.15 -9.02
N VAL A 248 13.81 -13.06 -8.34
CA VAL A 248 12.59 -13.81 -8.69
C VAL A 248 12.10 -13.40 -10.07
N PHE A 249 11.91 -12.10 -10.30
CA PHE A 249 11.42 -11.59 -11.59
C PHE A 249 12.40 -11.87 -12.73
N ALA A 250 13.70 -11.72 -12.48
CA ALA A 250 14.70 -12.02 -13.50
C ALA A 250 14.64 -13.50 -13.94
N ASN A 251 14.47 -14.41 -12.98
CA ASN A 251 14.35 -15.85 -13.25
C ASN A 251 13.02 -16.21 -13.94
N GLN A 252 11.92 -15.55 -13.59
CA GLN A 252 10.62 -15.76 -14.26
C GLN A 252 10.68 -15.41 -15.75
N ILE A 253 11.29 -14.26 -16.10
CA ILE A 253 11.50 -13.86 -17.49
C ILE A 253 12.36 -14.90 -18.21
N SER A 254 13.48 -15.31 -17.59
CA SER A 254 14.42 -16.26 -18.18
C SER A 254 13.76 -17.61 -18.50
N LYS A 255 12.99 -18.16 -17.55
CA LYS A 255 12.28 -19.44 -17.74
C LYS A 255 11.25 -19.39 -18.86
N LYS A 256 10.53 -18.27 -18.99
CA LYS A 256 9.57 -18.08 -20.09
C LYS A 256 10.28 -17.97 -21.44
N LEU A 257 11.36 -17.18 -21.52
CA LEU A 257 12.16 -17.08 -22.75
C LEU A 257 12.74 -18.43 -23.17
N GLU A 258 13.30 -19.18 -22.22
CA GLU A 258 13.81 -20.54 -22.47
C GLU A 258 12.74 -21.46 -23.06
N THR A 259 11.50 -21.39 -22.54
CA THR A 259 10.38 -22.17 -23.07
C THR A 259 10.03 -21.76 -24.51
N TRP A 260 10.15 -20.47 -24.82
CA TRP A 260 9.74 -19.91 -26.12
C TRP A 260 10.80 -20.04 -27.20
N THR A 261 12.07 -20.13 -26.80
CA THR A 261 13.21 -20.34 -27.70
C THR A 261 13.75 -21.76 -27.62
N LYS A 262 13.01 -22.71 -27.03
CA LYS A 262 13.45 -24.10 -26.85
C LYS A 262 13.74 -24.78 -28.19
N ASP A 263 12.88 -24.51 -29.17
CA ASP A 263 13.04 -24.94 -30.55
C ASP A 263 13.24 -23.69 -31.40
N SER A 264 14.48 -23.49 -31.86
CA SER A 264 14.87 -22.27 -32.57
C SER A 264 14.16 -22.14 -33.91
N GLU A 265 13.84 -23.24 -34.58
CA GLU A 265 13.24 -23.22 -35.92
C GLU A 265 11.74 -22.91 -35.90
N THR A 266 11.10 -23.04 -34.72
CA THR A 266 9.65 -22.82 -34.56
C THR A 266 9.31 -21.65 -33.66
N ILE A 267 10.26 -20.70 -33.47
CA ILE A 267 10.02 -19.50 -32.67
C ILE A 267 8.81 -18.74 -33.25
N PRO A 268 7.74 -18.55 -32.47
CA PRO A 268 6.54 -17.89 -32.97
C PRO A 268 6.74 -16.37 -32.99
N CYS A 269 7.24 -15.87 -34.11
CA CYS A 269 7.65 -14.48 -34.31
C CYS A 269 6.52 -13.43 -34.35
N GLY A 270 5.27 -13.83 -34.11
CA GLY A 270 4.12 -12.91 -34.17
C GLY A 270 3.82 -12.36 -35.57
N LYS A 271 2.78 -11.51 -35.68
CA LYS A 271 2.41 -10.81 -36.94
C LYS A 271 2.51 -9.29 -36.84
N THR A 272 2.99 -8.76 -35.73
CA THR A 272 3.10 -7.31 -35.48
C THR A 272 4.06 -6.64 -36.45
N GLU A 273 3.76 -5.44 -36.93
CA GLU A 273 4.66 -4.67 -37.80
C GLU A 273 5.81 -4.02 -36.98
N SER A 274 5.60 -3.81 -35.69
CA SER A 274 6.54 -3.13 -34.77
C SER A 274 7.58 -4.05 -34.12
N LYS A 275 7.86 -5.24 -34.69
CA LYS A 275 8.75 -6.25 -34.07
C LYS A 275 10.16 -5.73 -33.80
N LYS A 276 10.74 -5.05 -34.79
CA LYS A 276 12.10 -4.49 -34.69
C LYS A 276 12.20 -3.42 -33.62
N GLU A 277 11.21 -2.53 -33.53
CA GLU A 277 11.15 -1.49 -32.50
C GLU A 277 11.00 -2.09 -31.09
N ILE A 278 10.13 -3.09 -30.93
CA ILE A 278 9.95 -3.80 -29.66
C ILE A 278 11.26 -4.48 -29.25
N TYR A 279 11.92 -5.16 -30.19
CA TYR A 279 13.20 -5.83 -29.94
C TYR A 279 14.30 -4.86 -29.51
N GLU A 280 14.52 -3.78 -30.27
CA GLU A 280 15.56 -2.80 -29.95
C GLU A 280 15.28 -2.09 -28.64
N SER A 281 14.01 -1.78 -28.36
CA SER A 281 13.62 -1.19 -27.08
C SER A 281 13.86 -2.15 -25.91
N PHE A 282 13.51 -3.44 -26.07
CA PHE A 282 13.79 -4.47 -25.06
C PHE A 282 15.29 -4.63 -24.84
N ARG A 283 16.07 -4.70 -25.92
CA ARG A 283 17.53 -4.80 -25.87
C ARG A 283 18.15 -3.62 -25.14
N LYS A 284 17.69 -2.39 -25.42
CA LYS A 284 18.11 -1.17 -24.72
C LYS A 284 17.75 -1.23 -23.23
N ASP A 285 16.56 -1.71 -22.91
CA ASP A 285 16.13 -1.88 -21.52
C ASP A 285 16.98 -2.90 -20.77
N LEU A 286 17.46 -3.96 -21.43
CA LEU A 286 18.40 -4.90 -20.82
C LEU A 286 19.80 -4.33 -20.62
N GLN A 287 20.24 -3.45 -21.51
CA GLN A 287 21.56 -2.81 -21.40
C GLN A 287 21.64 -1.87 -20.19
N SER A 288 20.51 -1.31 -19.75
CA SER A 288 20.47 -0.51 -18.51
C SER A 288 20.43 -1.36 -17.24
N LEU A 289 20.16 -2.67 -17.34
CA LEU A 289 20.17 -3.56 -16.18
C LEU A 289 21.61 -3.92 -15.76
N PRO A 290 21.84 -4.20 -14.46
CA PRO A 290 23.09 -4.79 -14.02
C PRO A 290 23.47 -6.04 -14.80
N TYR A 291 24.77 -6.22 -15.08
CA TYR A 291 25.30 -7.31 -15.89
C TYR A 291 24.80 -8.71 -15.49
N ARG A 292 24.61 -8.94 -14.18
CA ARG A 292 24.10 -10.22 -13.63
C ARG A 292 22.71 -10.61 -14.18
N TYR A 293 21.90 -9.64 -14.60
CA TYR A 293 20.60 -9.86 -15.23
C TYR A 293 20.69 -9.81 -16.75
N GLY A 294 21.31 -8.76 -17.31
CA GLY A 294 21.41 -8.59 -18.76
C GLY A 294 22.01 -9.80 -19.48
N LYS A 295 23.05 -10.42 -18.91
CA LYS A 295 23.69 -11.61 -19.50
C LYS A 295 22.77 -12.82 -19.63
N LYS A 296 21.75 -12.94 -18.76
CA LYS A 296 20.81 -14.09 -18.76
C LYS A 296 19.95 -14.14 -20.02
N TYR A 297 19.72 -13.00 -20.66
CA TYR A 297 18.80 -12.89 -21.78
C TYR A 297 19.48 -12.81 -23.14
N HIS A 298 20.80 -12.60 -23.16
CA HIS A 298 21.55 -12.31 -24.38
C HIS A 298 21.44 -13.42 -25.44
N ASN A 299 21.53 -14.68 -25.02
CA ASN A 299 21.42 -15.82 -25.93
C ASN A 299 20.01 -15.93 -26.52
N PHE A 300 18.96 -15.73 -25.70
CA PHE A 300 17.58 -15.73 -26.18
C PHE A 300 17.34 -14.62 -27.20
N LEU A 301 17.86 -13.41 -26.96
CA LEU A 301 17.72 -12.30 -27.91
C LEU A 301 18.48 -12.52 -29.22
N LYS A 302 19.62 -13.22 -29.20
CA LYS A 302 20.32 -13.61 -30.43
C LYS A 302 19.50 -14.58 -31.27
N LEU A 303 18.90 -15.58 -30.63
CA LEU A 303 18.01 -16.53 -31.31
C LEU A 303 16.79 -15.81 -31.91
N ILE A 304 16.11 -14.96 -31.13
CA ILE A 304 14.96 -14.20 -31.62
C ILE A 304 15.35 -13.28 -32.79
N GLN A 305 16.51 -12.62 -32.73
CA GLN A 305 16.97 -11.77 -33.83
C GLN A 305 17.19 -12.57 -35.12
N LYS A 306 17.86 -13.72 -35.01
CA LYS A 306 18.17 -14.58 -36.15
C LYS A 306 16.92 -15.15 -36.81
N GLU A 307 15.96 -15.60 -36.01
CA GLU A 307 14.80 -16.36 -36.54
C GLU A 307 13.61 -15.46 -36.87
N CYS A 308 13.51 -14.27 -36.27
CA CYS A 308 12.33 -13.41 -36.41
C CYS A 308 12.56 -12.05 -37.08
N LEU A 309 13.81 -11.62 -37.26
CA LEU A 309 14.16 -10.27 -37.75
C LEU A 309 15.20 -10.24 -38.87
N GLN A 310 15.86 -11.37 -39.17
CA GLN A 310 16.67 -11.56 -40.38
C GLN A 310 15.79 -12.12 -41.49
#